data_AF-A0A821T7G8-F1
#
_entry.id   AF-A0A821T7G8-F1
#
_cell.length_a   1.000
_cell.length_b   1.000
_cell.length_c   1.000
_cell.angle_alpha   90.00
_cell.angle_beta   90.00
_cell.angle_gamma   90.00
#
_symmetry.space_group_name_H-M   'P 1'
#
loop_
_entity.id
_entity.type
_entity.pdbx_description
1 polymer ?
#
loop_
_entity_poly.entity_id
_entity_poly.type
_entity_poly.pdbx_seq_one_letter_code
_entity_poly.pdbx_strand_id
1 'polypeptide(L)'
;MGFSTTIARDPVNKVIGDSSLKGKFDRNPTDIDEQSRIRIHLKYVENFIRNQSSLSLMKCNALDYLNEYWTQGQFPAHNRYQQEGRQQQRSPRFIDHNGVHCAVGYMILKSPGFEHLPNQINTYYEYSFIDEIGNSNNSDLTKWMNMYEFNLNELAMIQPT
;
A
#
# COMPACT_ATOMS: atom_id res chain seq x y z
N MET A 1 -9.78 0.59 -40.09
CA MET A 1 -8.71 0.11 -39.18
C MET A 1 -8.61 1.09 -38.04
N GLY A 2 -9.26 0.81 -36.91
CA GLY A 2 -9.15 1.63 -35.70
C GLY A 2 -8.26 0.90 -34.71
N PHE A 3 -7.10 1.46 -34.40
CA PHE A 3 -6.27 0.95 -33.31
C PHE A 3 -7.02 1.22 -32.00
N SER A 4 -7.62 0.17 -31.43
CA SER A 4 -8.05 0.18 -30.04
C SER A 4 -6.79 0.06 -29.20
N THR A 5 -6.12 1.18 -28.95
CA THR A 5 -4.98 1.24 -28.04
C THR A 5 -5.53 1.07 -26.63
N THR A 6 -5.63 -0.17 -26.16
CA THR A 6 -5.86 -0.47 -24.76
C THR A 6 -4.70 0.16 -23.99
N ILE A 7 -4.91 1.33 -23.39
CA ILE A 7 -3.92 1.95 -22.50
C ILE A 7 -3.74 0.96 -21.35
N ALA A 8 -2.57 0.31 -21.29
CA ALA A 8 -2.22 -0.57 -20.19
C ALA A 8 -2.24 0.27 -18.91
N ARG A 9 -3.13 -0.09 -17.97
CA ARG A 9 -3.14 0.49 -16.62
C ARG A 9 -1.87 0.06 -15.89
N ASP A 10 -1.32 0.95 -15.07
CA ASP A 10 -0.25 0.60 -14.13
C ASP A 10 -0.69 -0.59 -13.24
N PRO A 11 0.25 -1.48 -12.87
CA PRO A 11 -0.02 -2.58 -11.96
C PRO A 11 -0.49 -2.05 -10.60
N VAL A 12 -1.24 -2.86 -9.85
CA VAL A 12 -1.69 -2.48 -8.50
C VAL A 12 -0.56 -2.39 -7.46
N ASN A 13 0.58 -3.03 -7.72
CA ASN A 13 1.72 -3.06 -6.80
C ASN A 13 3.05 -3.24 -7.56
N LYS A 14 4.14 -2.68 -7.03
CA LYS A 14 5.47 -2.77 -7.64
C LYS A 14 6.15 -4.14 -7.52
N VAL A 15 5.89 -4.87 -6.44
CA VAL A 15 6.59 -6.13 -6.13
C VAL A 15 5.92 -7.31 -6.83
N ILE A 16 4.59 -7.44 -6.69
CA ILE A 16 3.85 -8.60 -7.21
C ILE A 16 2.99 -8.30 -8.45
N GLY A 17 3.01 -7.06 -8.94
CA GLY A 17 2.20 -6.64 -10.08
C GLY A 17 0.70 -6.89 -9.84
N ASP A 18 -0.02 -7.32 -10.88
CA ASP A 18 -1.43 -7.74 -10.78
C ASP A 18 -1.61 -9.23 -10.44
N SER A 19 -0.61 -9.90 -9.86
CA SER A 19 -0.71 -11.33 -9.53
C SER A 19 -1.88 -11.64 -8.59
N SER A 20 -2.27 -10.69 -7.74
CA SER A 20 -3.46 -10.77 -6.89
C SER A 20 -4.79 -10.82 -7.68
N LEU A 21 -4.80 -10.38 -8.93
CA LEU A 21 -5.98 -10.30 -9.80
C LEU A 21 -6.07 -11.48 -10.78
N LYS A 22 -4.94 -12.06 -11.20
CA LYS A 22 -4.86 -13.09 -12.26
C LYS A 22 -5.56 -14.43 -11.96
N GLY A 23 -5.90 -14.71 -10.70
CA GLY A 23 -6.57 -15.96 -10.30
C GLY A 23 -8.04 -15.82 -9.90
N LYS A 24 -8.61 -14.60 -9.89
CA LYS A 24 -9.98 -14.35 -9.39
C LYS A 24 -10.97 -13.86 -10.44
N PHE A 25 -10.50 -13.44 -11.62
CA PHE A 25 -11.34 -12.88 -12.65
C PHE A 25 -11.01 -13.48 -14.00
N ASP A 26 -11.98 -14.20 -14.59
CA ASP A 26 -12.04 -14.51 -16.03
C ASP A 26 -12.40 -13.25 -16.87
N ARG A 27 -12.44 -12.06 -16.24
CA ARG A 27 -12.72 -10.77 -16.87
C ARG A 27 -11.45 -9.95 -16.98
N ASN A 28 -11.36 -9.14 -18.03
CA ASN A 28 -10.21 -8.28 -18.27
C ASN A 28 -9.94 -7.38 -17.03
N PRO A 29 -8.69 -7.24 -16.57
CA PRO A 29 -8.30 -6.38 -15.43
C PRO A 29 -8.74 -4.92 -15.55
N THR A 30 -9.16 -4.49 -16.75
CA THR A 30 -9.70 -3.16 -17.05
C THR A 30 -11.13 -2.93 -16.56
N ASP A 31 -11.90 -3.98 -16.27
CA ASP A 31 -13.33 -3.87 -15.91
C ASP A 31 -13.56 -3.66 -14.41
N ILE A 32 -12.49 -3.73 -13.60
CA ILE A 32 -12.53 -3.53 -12.15
C ILE A 32 -12.13 -2.07 -11.86
N ASP A 33 -12.93 -1.38 -11.03
CA ASP A 33 -12.59 -0.04 -10.57
C ASP A 33 -11.35 -0.05 -9.65
N GLU A 34 -10.67 1.09 -9.52
CA GLU A 34 -9.39 1.15 -8.83
C GLU A 34 -9.50 0.82 -7.34
N GLN A 35 -10.58 1.25 -6.68
CA GLN A 35 -10.80 0.96 -5.26
C GLN A 35 -10.98 -0.55 -5.06
N SER A 36 -11.72 -1.21 -5.96
CA SER A 36 -11.85 -2.66 -5.97
C SER A 36 -10.50 -3.36 -6.19
N ARG A 37 -9.65 -2.88 -7.12
CA ARG A 37 -8.31 -3.45 -7.35
C ARG A 37 -7.45 -3.39 -6.09
N ILE A 38 -7.40 -2.23 -5.43
CA ILE A 38 -6.65 -2.04 -4.17
C ILE A 38 -7.19 -2.99 -3.10
N ARG A 39 -8.52 -3.05 -2.91
CA ARG A 39 -9.14 -3.92 -1.91
C ARG A 39 -8.81 -5.40 -2.12
N ILE A 40 -8.93 -5.88 -3.37
CA ILE A 40 -8.63 -7.27 -3.71
C ILE A 40 -7.15 -7.58 -3.46
N HIS A 41 -6.28 -6.65 -3.83
CA HIS A 41 -4.85 -6.76 -3.63
C HIS A 41 -4.47 -6.81 -2.14
N LEU A 42 -4.95 -5.87 -1.32
CA LEU A 42 -4.64 -5.85 0.11
C LEU A 42 -5.15 -7.10 0.83
N LYS A 43 -6.35 -7.57 0.50
CA LYS A 43 -6.87 -8.86 1.00
C LYS A 43 -5.98 -10.04 0.59
N TYR A 44 -5.45 -10.04 -0.63
CA TYR A 44 -4.54 -11.08 -1.10
C TYR A 44 -3.22 -11.06 -0.31
N VAL A 45 -2.61 -9.89 -0.14
CA VAL A 45 -1.34 -9.73 0.57
C VAL A 45 -1.50 -10.08 2.05
N GLU A 46 -2.58 -9.65 2.70
CA GLU A 46 -2.89 -10.04 4.08
C GLU A 46 -2.93 -11.57 4.21
N ASN A 47 -3.69 -12.26 3.35
CA ASN A 47 -3.78 -13.72 3.37
C ASN A 47 -2.43 -14.39 3.09
N PHE A 48 -1.64 -13.84 2.17
CA PHE A 48 -0.30 -14.35 1.87
C PHE A 48 0.61 -14.31 3.11
N ILE A 49 0.60 -13.20 3.86
CA ILE A 49 1.39 -13.05 5.08
C ILE A 49 0.80 -13.92 6.20
N ARG A 50 -0.53 -13.96 6.36
CA ARG A 50 -1.22 -14.78 7.39
C ARG A 50 -0.97 -16.28 7.26
N ASN A 51 -0.68 -16.78 6.06
CA ASN A 51 -0.41 -18.20 5.82
C ASN A 51 1.05 -18.61 6.08
N GLN A 52 1.91 -17.70 6.55
CA GLN A 52 3.25 -18.04 7.01
C GLN A 52 3.17 -18.85 8.32
N SER A 53 4.02 -19.87 8.48
CA SER A 53 3.90 -20.87 9.55
C SER A 53 4.16 -20.37 10.98
N SER A 54 4.67 -19.14 11.15
CA SER A 54 5.08 -18.60 12.46
C SER A 54 4.89 -17.07 12.54
N LEU A 55 3.67 -16.62 12.82
CA LEU A 55 3.39 -15.19 13.03
C LEU A 55 3.35 -14.87 14.53
N SER A 56 4.03 -13.79 14.93
CA SER A 56 3.88 -13.27 16.28
C SER A 56 2.54 -12.59 16.49
N LEU A 57 2.18 -12.41 17.77
CA LEU A 57 1.02 -11.64 18.17
C LEU A 57 1.06 -10.20 17.62
N MET A 58 2.23 -9.57 17.62
CA MET A 58 2.37 -8.19 17.13
C MET A 58 2.06 -8.11 15.64
N LYS A 59 2.63 -9.03 14.84
CA LYS A 59 2.35 -9.09 13.40
C LYS A 59 0.88 -9.39 13.11
N CYS A 60 0.26 -10.29 13.86
CA CYS A 60 -1.18 -10.56 13.77
C CYS A 60 -2.02 -9.30 14.04
N ASN A 61 -1.72 -8.54 15.10
CA ASN A 61 -2.42 -7.31 15.43
C ASN A 61 -2.33 -6.26 14.30
N ALA A 62 -1.15 -6.10 13.71
CA ALA A 62 -0.99 -5.19 12.58
C ALA A 62 -1.75 -5.66 11.32
N LEU A 63 -1.81 -6.96 11.07
CA LEU A 63 -2.63 -7.52 9.99
C LEU A 63 -4.13 -7.34 10.27
N ASP A 64 -4.56 -7.29 11.53
CA ASP A 64 -5.94 -6.95 11.89
C ASP A 64 -6.24 -5.47 11.58
N TYR A 65 -5.28 -4.56 11.79
CA TYR A 65 -5.41 -3.17 11.32
C TYR A 65 -5.43 -3.07 9.79
N LEU A 66 -4.65 -3.90 9.10
CA LEU A 66 -4.72 -3.99 7.63
C LEU A 66 -6.11 -4.47 7.17
N ASN A 67 -6.68 -5.46 7.87
CA ASN A 67 -8.03 -5.96 7.63
C ASN A 67 -9.09 -4.85 7.80
N GLU A 68 -9.03 -4.11 8.91
CA GLU A 68 -9.87 -2.94 9.16
C GLU A 68 -9.75 -1.94 8.00
N TYR A 69 -8.54 -1.61 7.58
CA TYR A 69 -8.27 -0.63 6.52
C TYR A 69 -8.91 -1.01 5.17
N TRP A 70 -8.63 -2.20 4.64
CA TRP A 70 -9.16 -2.57 3.33
C TRP A 70 -10.64 -2.92 3.36
N THR A 71 -11.21 -3.29 4.52
CA THR A 71 -12.65 -3.49 4.66
C THR A 71 -13.42 -2.18 4.67
N GLN A 72 -12.86 -1.12 5.28
CA GLN A 72 -13.40 0.25 5.24
C GLN A 72 -13.35 0.86 3.83
N GLY A 73 -12.31 0.55 3.04
CA GLY A 73 -12.23 0.96 1.63
C GLY A 73 -12.00 2.46 1.43
N GLN A 74 -11.36 3.13 2.40
CA GLN A 74 -10.97 4.54 2.32
C GLN A 74 -9.49 4.62 1.95
N PHE A 75 -9.18 4.78 0.66
CA PHE A 75 -7.80 4.81 0.15
C PHE A 75 -7.39 6.22 -0.29
N PRO A 76 -6.10 6.60 -0.16
CA PRO A 76 -5.59 7.90 -0.57
C PRO A 76 -5.98 8.30 -2.00
N ALA A 77 -6.47 9.52 -2.17
CA ALA A 77 -6.80 10.07 -3.47
C ALA A 77 -5.61 10.82 -4.09
N HIS A 78 -5.33 10.56 -5.37
CA HIS A 78 -4.39 11.36 -6.15
C HIS A 78 -5.08 12.62 -6.70
N ASN A 79 -4.62 13.80 -6.31
CA ASN A 79 -5.00 15.02 -7.00
C ASN A 79 -4.29 15.10 -8.36
N ARG A 80 -5.03 14.89 -9.46
CA ARG A 80 -4.50 14.86 -10.84
C ARG A 80 -3.88 16.19 -11.29
N TYR A 81 -4.27 17.32 -10.69
CA TYR A 81 -3.83 18.65 -11.11
C TYR A 81 -2.39 19.00 -10.69
N GLN A 82 -1.78 18.26 -9.75
CA GLN A 82 -0.40 18.49 -9.29
C GLN A 82 0.66 17.66 -10.05
N GLN A 83 0.26 16.96 -11.11
CA GLN A 83 1.13 16.10 -11.92
C GLN A 83 1.63 16.77 -13.21
N GLU A 84 1.46 18.09 -13.37
CA GLU A 84 2.09 18.82 -14.47
C GLU A 84 3.62 18.79 -14.31
N GLY A 85 4.30 17.96 -15.09
CA GLY A 85 5.76 17.85 -15.14
C GLY A 85 6.37 16.60 -14.50
N ARG A 86 5.60 15.80 -13.74
CA ARG A 86 6.00 14.44 -13.33
C ARG A 86 5.34 13.45 -14.29
N GLN A 87 6.12 12.55 -14.89
CA GLN A 87 5.60 11.51 -15.78
C GLN A 87 4.39 10.83 -15.15
N GLN A 88 3.41 10.45 -15.97
CA GLN A 88 2.09 9.89 -15.62
C GLN A 88 2.13 8.57 -14.82
N GLN A 89 3.24 8.23 -14.17
CA GLN A 89 3.36 7.12 -13.25
C GLN A 89 2.66 7.45 -11.93
N ARG A 90 1.90 6.48 -11.42
CA ARG A 90 1.32 6.55 -10.08
C ARG A 90 2.42 6.76 -9.04
N SER A 91 2.41 7.93 -8.42
CA SER A 91 3.25 8.20 -7.25
C SER A 91 2.48 7.75 -6.00
N PRO A 92 3.11 7.01 -5.08
CA PRO A 92 2.46 6.64 -3.85
C PRO A 92 2.18 7.91 -3.05
N ARG A 93 1.18 7.89 -2.17
CA ARG A 93 1.00 8.94 -1.15
C ARG A 93 0.96 8.30 0.20
N PHE A 94 1.74 8.83 1.15
CA PHE A 94 1.75 8.33 2.51
C PHE A 94 0.49 8.79 3.28
N ILE A 95 0.15 10.08 3.17
CA ILE A 95 -1.14 10.66 3.60
C ILE A 95 -1.62 11.61 2.48
N ASP A 96 -2.90 11.53 2.10
CA ASP A 96 -3.46 12.45 1.10
C ASP A 96 -3.91 13.82 1.67
N HIS A 97 -4.37 14.69 0.79
CA HIS A 97 -4.84 16.04 1.13
C HIS A 97 -6.09 16.08 2.02
N ASN A 98 -6.81 14.97 2.15
CA ASN A 98 -7.96 14.81 3.04
C ASN A 98 -7.58 14.11 4.36
N GLY A 99 -6.29 13.82 4.58
CA GLY A 99 -5.79 13.11 5.76
C GLY A 99 -5.93 11.59 5.69
N VAL A 100 -6.25 11.02 4.52
CA VAL A 100 -6.37 9.57 4.35
C VAL A 100 -4.98 8.96 4.27
N HIS A 101 -4.69 8.06 5.21
CA HIS A 101 -3.40 7.36 5.29
C HIS A 101 -3.33 6.21 4.28
N CYS A 102 -2.15 5.90 3.77
CA CYS A 102 -1.92 4.65 3.02
C CYS A 102 -2.02 3.43 3.95
N ALA A 103 -2.05 2.23 3.37
CA ALA A 103 -2.17 0.98 4.13
C ALA A 103 -1.07 0.86 5.21
N VAL A 104 0.19 1.12 4.86
CA VAL A 104 1.32 1.08 5.81
C VAL A 104 1.18 2.17 6.88
N GLY A 105 0.87 3.40 6.48
CA GLY A 105 0.65 4.51 7.40
C GLY A 105 -0.49 4.26 8.38
N TYR A 106 -1.56 3.59 7.94
CA TYR A 106 -2.69 3.21 8.78
C TYR A 106 -2.33 2.14 9.81
N MET A 107 -1.60 1.09 9.41
CA MET A 107 -1.12 0.08 10.37
C MET A 107 -0.23 0.72 11.45
N ILE A 108 0.67 1.63 11.06
CA ILE A 108 1.52 2.37 11.99
C ILE A 108 0.66 3.26 12.90
N LEU A 109 -0.31 4.01 12.35
CA LEU A 109 -1.20 4.89 13.10
C LEU A 109 -1.95 4.13 14.22
N LYS A 110 -2.40 2.91 13.94
CA LYS A 110 -3.14 2.06 14.89
C LYS A 110 -2.26 1.30 15.86
N SER A 111 -0.94 1.32 15.66
CA SER A 111 0.03 0.64 16.51
C SER A 111 0.30 1.47 17.77
N PRO A 112 0.02 0.94 18.99
CA PRO A 112 0.22 1.69 20.22
C PRO A 112 1.66 2.23 20.37
N GLY A 113 1.78 3.52 20.64
CA GLY A 113 3.06 4.22 20.81
C GLY A 113 3.69 4.73 19.51
N PHE A 114 3.08 4.49 18.35
CA PHE A 114 3.57 4.93 17.04
C PHE A 114 2.60 5.87 16.31
N GLU A 115 1.57 6.36 16.98
CA GLU A 115 0.48 7.17 16.39
C GLU A 115 0.97 8.45 15.71
N HIS A 116 2.11 8.98 16.18
CA HIS A 116 2.75 10.18 15.67
C HIS A 116 3.60 9.94 14.41
N LEU A 117 4.08 8.71 14.21
CA LEU A 117 5.05 8.35 13.18
C LEU A 117 4.54 8.58 11.75
N PRO A 118 3.27 8.32 11.39
CA PRO A 118 2.81 8.52 10.03
C PRO A 118 2.93 9.97 9.55
N ASN A 119 2.62 10.93 10.42
CA ASN A 119 2.73 12.36 10.11
C ASN A 119 4.20 12.79 9.96
N GLN A 120 5.09 12.24 10.80
CA GLN A 120 6.53 12.47 10.69
C GLN A 120 7.07 11.92 9.36
N ILE A 121 6.71 10.69 8.99
CA ILE A 121 7.11 10.10 7.70
C ILE A 121 6.56 10.97 6.55
N ASN A 122 5.28 11.34 6.59
CA ASN A 122 4.65 12.12 5.53
C ASN A 122 5.35 13.48 5.29
N THR A 123 5.89 14.10 6.35
CA THR A 123 6.60 15.40 6.26
C THR A 123 7.82 15.32 5.34
N TYR A 124 8.51 14.18 5.30
CA TYR A 124 9.77 14.02 4.56
C TYR A 124 9.63 13.10 3.33
N TYR A 125 8.60 12.27 3.30
CA TYR A 125 8.48 11.12 2.40
C TYR A 125 7.08 10.95 1.81
N GLU A 126 6.30 12.04 1.70
CA GLU A 126 4.91 12.02 1.19
C GLU A 126 4.74 11.14 -0.06
N TYR A 127 5.68 11.21 -1.00
CA TYR A 127 5.63 10.51 -2.30
C TYR A 127 6.60 9.33 -2.43
N SER A 128 7.24 8.92 -1.35
CA SER A 128 8.26 7.85 -1.40
C SER A 128 7.65 6.47 -1.26
N PHE A 129 8.30 5.50 -1.88
CA PHE A 129 8.01 4.10 -1.65
C PHE A 129 8.60 3.66 -0.31
N ILE A 130 7.99 2.64 0.32
CA ILE A 130 8.41 2.22 1.66
C ILE A 130 9.83 1.62 1.70
N ASP A 131 10.30 1.07 0.59
CA ASP A 131 11.68 0.62 0.41
C ASP A 131 12.66 1.81 0.38
N GLU A 132 12.30 2.91 -0.28
CA GLU A 132 13.08 4.17 -0.28
C GLU A 132 13.19 4.75 1.15
N ILE A 133 12.08 4.73 1.91
CA ILE A 133 12.04 5.20 3.31
C ILE A 133 12.84 4.26 4.23
N GLY A 134 12.72 2.95 4.04
CA GLY A 134 13.49 1.96 4.81
C GLY A 134 14.99 2.09 4.60
N ASN A 135 15.41 2.33 3.36
CA ASN A 135 16.82 2.47 2.99
C ASN A 135 17.44 3.81 3.46
N SER A 136 16.64 4.78 3.90
CA SER A 136 17.15 6.06 4.43
C SER A 136 17.56 6.00 5.91
N ASN A 137 17.49 4.82 6.54
CA ASN A 137 17.73 4.61 7.98
C ASN A 137 16.79 5.43 8.89
N ASN A 138 15.52 5.60 8.51
CA ASN A 138 14.52 6.18 9.42
C ASN A 138 14.38 5.28 10.66
N SER A 139 14.98 5.70 11.78
CA SER A 139 15.10 4.85 12.96
C SER A 139 13.76 4.47 13.57
N ASP A 140 12.72 5.29 13.40
CA ASP A 140 11.41 5.04 14.00
C ASP A 140 10.57 4.09 13.15
N LEU A 141 10.66 4.18 11.81
CA LEU A 141 10.12 3.14 10.93
C LEU A 141 10.79 1.79 11.22
N THR A 142 12.12 1.76 11.35
CA THR A 142 12.86 0.54 11.68
C THR A 142 12.46 -0.02 13.05
N LYS A 143 12.25 0.82 14.06
CA LYS A 143 11.74 0.38 15.37
C LYS A 143 10.36 -0.25 15.27
N TRP A 144 9.44 0.40 14.54
CA TRP A 144 8.10 -0.14 14.32
C TRP A 144 8.16 -1.49 13.59
N MET A 145 8.94 -1.57 12.51
CA MET A 145 9.16 -2.80 11.74
C MET A 145 9.68 -3.95 12.60
N ASN A 146 10.67 -3.68 13.46
CA ASN A 146 11.24 -4.68 14.35
C ASN A 146 10.23 -5.12 15.42
N MET A 147 9.43 -4.21 15.97
CA MET A 147 8.42 -4.54 16.98
C MET A 147 7.26 -5.37 16.40
N TYR A 148 6.85 -5.07 15.18
CA TYR A 148 5.75 -5.75 14.48
C TYR A 148 6.20 -6.86 13.53
N GLU A 149 7.51 -7.12 13.48
CA GLU A 149 8.17 -8.17 12.70
C GLU A 149 7.86 -8.14 11.19
N PHE A 150 7.79 -6.93 10.63
CA PHE A 150 7.70 -6.73 9.18
C PHE A 150 9.09 -6.52 8.58
N ASN A 151 9.30 -7.08 7.40
CA ASN A 151 10.42 -6.71 6.54
C ASN A 151 9.97 -5.75 5.42
N LEU A 152 10.94 -5.09 4.77
CA LEU A 152 10.64 -4.11 3.71
C LEU A 152 9.88 -4.71 2.53
N ASN A 153 10.14 -5.97 2.18
CA ASN A 153 9.47 -6.64 1.07
C ASN A 153 7.97 -6.84 1.36
N GLU A 154 7.62 -7.20 2.60
CA GLU A 154 6.22 -7.30 3.02
C GLU A 154 5.51 -5.95 2.98
N LEU A 155 6.14 -4.90 3.50
CA LEU A 155 5.57 -3.56 3.44
C LEU A 155 5.43 -3.05 2.00
N ALA A 156 6.41 -3.37 1.15
CA ALA A 156 6.38 -3.02 -0.27
C ALA A 156 5.28 -3.77 -1.01
N MET A 157 4.95 -5.01 -0.62
CA MET A 157 3.75 -5.71 -1.11
C MET A 157 2.46 -5.07 -0.59
N ILE A 158 2.44 -4.52 0.62
CA ILE A 158 1.27 -3.87 1.19
C ILE A 158 0.99 -2.50 0.56
N GLN A 159 2.01 -1.79 0.07
CA GLN A 159 1.86 -0.47 -0.56
C GLN A 159 1.35 -0.58 -2.01
N PRO A 160 0.09 -0.22 -2.31
CA PRO A 160 -0.39 -0.19 -3.69
C PRO A 160 0.23 0.99 -4.45
N THR A 161 0.37 0.85 -5.77
CA THR A 161 0.76 1.93 -6.70
C THR A 161 -0.43 2.70 -7.21
#